data_AF-A0A7J8HIB4-F1
#
_entry.id   AF-A0A7J8HIB4-F1
#
_cell.length_a   1.000
_cell.length_b   1.000
_cell.length_c   1.000
_cell.angle_alpha   90.00
_cell.angle_beta   90.00
_cell.angle_gamma   90.00
#
_symmetry.space_group_name_H-M   'P 1'
#
loop_
_entity.id
_entity.type
_entity.pdbx_description
1 polymer ?
#
loop_
_entity_poly.entity_id
_entity_poly.type
_entity_poly.pdbx_seq_one_letter_code
_entity_poly.pdbx_strand_id
1 'polypeptide(L)'
;MLTIQEKVKLLDMIKDGKKIVKVAHHYDLNESTVRSIHKEEKNFCATATVSFNKEAKRVVTSRNKFIVKTESAIAVWISNSCKKNIALNSLVIREKAKQLYQCFMADGPQPGPSSATFIDFMVSKGWFEKFQMRYHLKSVILHREAASADQPAAEDYVNNTFQKILRRASIIQNRCP
;
A
#
# COMPACT_ATOMS: atom_id res chain seq x y z
N MET A 1 28.24 -0.59 0.35
CA MET A 1 26.92 -1.05 0.88
C MET A 1 26.27 -1.92 -0.18
N LEU A 2 26.01 -3.21 0.11
CA LEU A 2 25.47 -4.16 -0.90
C LEU A 2 24.00 -3.88 -1.25
N THR A 3 23.68 -4.02 -2.53
CA THR A 3 22.31 -4.09 -3.07
C THR A 3 21.65 -5.43 -2.73
N ILE A 4 20.31 -5.50 -2.86
CA ILE A 4 19.54 -6.73 -2.60
C ILE A 4 19.99 -7.85 -3.55
N GLN A 5 20.20 -7.54 -4.83
CA GLN A 5 20.63 -8.50 -5.83
C GLN A 5 22.02 -9.08 -5.52
N GLU A 6 22.95 -8.25 -5.05
CA GLU A 6 24.28 -8.73 -4.63
C GLU A 6 24.20 -9.63 -3.40
N LYS A 7 23.30 -9.35 -2.45
CA LYS A 7 23.07 -10.21 -1.28
C LYS A 7 22.45 -11.56 -1.67
N VAL A 8 21.54 -11.58 -2.64
CA VAL A 8 20.97 -12.83 -3.18
C VAL A 8 22.06 -13.67 -3.84
N LYS A 9 22.87 -13.07 -4.72
CA LYS A 9 23.99 -13.76 -5.39
C LYS A 9 25.04 -14.27 -4.39
N LEU A 10 25.30 -13.51 -3.32
CA LEU A 10 26.15 -13.92 -2.20
C LEU A 10 25.59 -15.16 -1.50
N LEU A 11 24.28 -15.23 -1.24
CA LEU A 11 23.63 -16.39 -0.63
C LEU A 11 23.64 -17.61 -1.55
N ASP A 12 23.42 -17.42 -2.85
CA ASP A 12 23.52 -18.50 -3.85
C ASP A 12 24.92 -19.11 -3.86
N MET A 13 25.98 -18.28 -3.80
CA MET A 13 27.36 -18.77 -3.69
C MET A 13 27.62 -19.61 -2.43
N ILE A 14 26.97 -19.27 -1.31
CA ILE A 14 27.09 -20.06 -0.07
C ILE A 14 26.32 -21.39 -0.20
N LYS A 15 25.14 -21.38 -0.84
CA LYS A 15 24.34 -22.59 -1.13
C LYS A 15 25.05 -23.55 -2.08
N ASP A 16 25.77 -23.02 -3.05
CA ASP A 16 26.64 -23.77 -3.96
C ASP A 16 27.88 -24.37 -3.24
N GLY A 17 28.00 -24.20 -1.92
CA GLY A 17 29.05 -24.78 -1.11
C GLY A 17 30.35 -23.99 -1.07
N LYS A 18 30.38 -22.73 -1.56
CA LYS A 18 31.58 -21.90 -1.45
C LYS A 18 31.83 -21.51 0.01
N LYS A 19 33.09 -21.60 0.43
CA LYS A 19 33.53 -21.18 1.77
C LYS A 19 33.26 -19.69 1.98
N ILE A 20 32.74 -19.34 3.15
CA ILE A 20 32.41 -17.95 3.57
C ILE A 20 33.59 -17.01 3.35
N VAL A 21 34.82 -17.44 3.63
CA VAL A 21 36.05 -16.66 3.43
C VAL A 21 36.23 -16.23 1.96
N LYS A 22 35.98 -17.13 1.00
CA LYS A 22 36.08 -16.82 -0.43
C LYS A 22 34.98 -15.87 -0.88
N VAL A 23 33.78 -16.02 -0.32
CA VAL A 23 32.64 -15.14 -0.60
C VAL A 23 32.91 -13.75 -0.03
N ALA A 24 33.45 -13.66 1.17
CA ALA A 24 33.84 -12.40 1.82
C ALA A 24 34.86 -11.62 0.98
N HIS A 25 35.93 -12.28 0.52
CA HIS A 25 36.90 -11.67 -0.38
C HIS A 25 36.31 -11.25 -1.73
N HIS A 26 35.40 -12.04 -2.30
CA HIS A 26 34.77 -11.71 -3.59
C HIS A 26 33.95 -10.41 -3.56
N TYR A 27 33.38 -10.08 -2.40
CA TYR A 27 32.56 -8.88 -2.20
C TYR A 27 33.25 -7.77 -1.39
N ASP A 28 34.54 -7.95 -1.07
CA ASP A 28 35.32 -7.07 -0.20
C ASP A 28 34.62 -6.79 1.15
N LEU A 29 34.17 -7.86 1.80
CA LEU A 29 33.44 -7.81 3.07
C LEU A 29 34.19 -8.56 4.16
N ASN A 30 33.92 -8.18 5.41
CA ASN A 30 34.33 -8.96 6.57
C ASN A 30 33.51 -10.25 6.65
N GLU A 31 34.14 -11.36 7.04
CA GLU A 31 33.44 -12.63 7.22
C GLU A 31 32.28 -12.55 8.23
N SER A 32 32.40 -11.70 9.24
CA SER A 32 31.34 -11.42 10.21
C SER A 32 30.08 -10.85 9.53
N THR A 33 30.25 -9.96 8.55
CA THR A 33 29.16 -9.42 7.73
C THR A 33 28.51 -10.51 6.89
N VAL A 34 29.30 -11.37 6.27
CA VAL A 34 28.79 -12.49 5.46
C VAL A 34 28.01 -13.49 6.33
N ARG A 35 28.50 -13.82 7.53
CA ARG A 35 27.80 -14.69 8.48
C ARG A 35 26.47 -14.07 8.96
N SER A 36 26.44 -12.77 9.22
CA SER A 36 25.19 -12.08 9.59
C SER A 36 24.17 -12.12 8.46
N ILE A 37 24.60 -11.89 7.20
CA ILE A 37 23.72 -11.99 6.03
C ILE A 37 23.19 -13.42 5.85
N HIS A 38 24.06 -14.43 6.01
CA HIS A 38 23.67 -15.84 5.92
C HIS A 38 22.71 -16.25 7.06
N LYS A 39 22.94 -15.78 8.29
CA LYS A 39 22.01 -16.01 9.42
C LYS A 39 20.64 -15.38 9.17
N GLU A 40 20.61 -14.25 8.46
CA GLU A 40 19.40 -13.50 8.13
C GLU A 40 18.74 -13.98 6.82
N GLU A 41 19.28 -15.02 6.16
CA GLU A 41 18.78 -15.60 4.89
C GLU A 41 17.28 -15.92 4.93
N LYS A 42 16.79 -16.50 6.04
CA LYS A 42 15.37 -16.85 6.21
C LYS A 42 14.44 -15.62 6.20
N ASN A 43 14.96 -14.45 6.57
CA ASN A 43 14.22 -13.18 6.49
C ASN A 43 14.25 -12.58 5.08
N PHE A 44 15.34 -12.80 4.33
CA PHE A 44 15.49 -12.33 2.95
C PHE A 44 14.70 -13.16 1.93
N CYS A 45 14.65 -14.49 2.06
CA CYS A 45 13.92 -15.36 1.12
C CYS A 45 12.40 -15.08 1.12
N ALA A 46 11.83 -14.73 2.28
CA ALA A 46 10.42 -14.35 2.38
C ALA A 46 10.11 -12.98 1.74
N THR A 47 11.09 -12.09 1.64
CA THR A 47 10.93 -10.73 1.10
C THR A 47 11.30 -10.61 -0.38
N ALA A 48 12.20 -11.46 -0.89
CA ALA A 48 12.56 -11.51 -2.31
C ALA A 48 11.39 -11.96 -3.21
N THR A 49 10.55 -12.89 -2.74
CA THR A 49 9.36 -13.37 -3.49
C THR A 49 8.27 -12.29 -3.62
N VAL A 50 8.34 -11.21 -2.85
CA VAL A 50 7.35 -10.11 -2.86
C VAL A 50 7.90 -8.82 -3.48
N SER A 51 9.21 -8.73 -3.76
CA SER A 51 9.82 -7.45 -4.13
C SER A 51 9.78 -7.20 -5.64
N PHE A 52 8.63 -6.75 -6.13
CA PHE A 52 8.48 -6.04 -7.43
C PHE A 52 9.06 -4.61 -7.42
N ASN A 53 10.11 -4.34 -6.64
CA ASN A 53 10.71 -3.01 -6.57
C ASN A 53 12.22 -3.09 -6.82
N LYS A 54 12.63 -2.67 -8.03
CA LYS A 54 14.02 -2.64 -8.50
C LYS A 54 14.90 -1.54 -7.84
N GLU A 55 14.36 -0.69 -6.96
CA GLU A 55 15.07 0.55 -6.55
C GLU A 55 15.12 0.87 -5.05
N ALA A 56 14.82 -0.08 -4.15
CA ALA A 56 14.83 0.21 -2.72
C ALA A 56 16.18 -0.10 -2.04
N LYS A 57 17.04 0.92 -1.90
CA LYS A 57 18.31 0.91 -1.12
C LYS A 57 18.17 0.83 0.41
N ARG A 58 17.04 0.37 0.96
CA ARG A 58 16.85 0.33 2.43
C ARG A 58 16.52 -1.07 2.90
N VAL A 59 17.27 -1.53 3.91
CA VAL A 59 16.94 -2.66 4.76
C VAL A 59 15.59 -2.35 5.39
N VAL A 60 14.52 -2.88 4.81
CA VAL A 60 13.17 -2.72 5.33
C VAL A 60 12.98 -3.78 6.40
N THR A 61 13.06 -3.32 7.64
CA THR A 61 12.55 -3.94 8.86
C THR A 61 11.40 -4.89 8.54
N SER A 62 11.59 -6.17 8.85
CA SER A 62 10.57 -7.24 8.96
C SER A 62 9.12 -6.76 8.81
N ARG A 63 8.66 -6.53 7.56
CA ARG A 63 7.27 -6.16 7.32
C ARG A 63 6.42 -7.32 7.81
N ASN A 64 5.58 -7.06 8.80
CA ASN A 64 4.68 -8.05 9.36
C ASN A 64 3.92 -8.74 8.21
N LYS A 65 3.99 -10.07 8.16
CA LYS A 65 3.50 -10.91 7.06
C LYS A 65 2.01 -10.67 6.77
N PHE A 66 1.23 -10.38 7.80
CA PHE A 66 -0.19 -10.08 7.68
C PHE A 66 -0.43 -8.79 6.90
N ILE A 67 0.41 -7.77 7.08
CA ILE A 67 0.33 -6.50 6.33
C ILE A 67 0.47 -6.73 4.84
N VAL A 68 1.53 -7.45 4.47
CA VAL A 68 1.86 -7.71 3.07
C VAL A 68 0.77 -8.55 2.41
N LYS A 69 0.23 -9.53 3.14
CA LYS A 69 -0.89 -10.35 2.69
C LYS A 69 -2.15 -9.51 2.48
N THR A 70 -2.48 -8.62 3.42
CA THR A 70 -3.60 -7.68 3.31
C THR A 70 -3.43 -6.72 2.12
N GLU A 71 -2.28 -6.08 1.97
CA GLU A 71 -2.02 -5.16 0.84
C GLU A 71 -2.19 -5.86 -0.51
N SER A 72 -1.65 -7.08 -0.63
CA SER A 72 -1.77 -7.87 -1.86
C SER A 72 -3.21 -8.26 -2.16
N ALA A 73 -3.98 -8.69 -1.15
CA ALA A 73 -5.40 -9.03 -1.31
C ALA A 73 -6.23 -7.82 -1.75
N ILE A 74 -5.95 -6.63 -1.19
CA ILE A 74 -6.63 -5.39 -1.58
C ILE A 74 -6.30 -5.03 -3.03
N ALA A 75 -5.04 -5.15 -3.46
CA ALA A 75 -4.65 -4.83 -4.83
C ALA A 75 -5.38 -5.72 -5.86
N VAL A 76 -5.51 -7.01 -5.57
CA VAL A 76 -6.30 -7.96 -6.40
C VAL A 76 -7.78 -7.57 -6.40
N TRP A 77 -8.34 -7.25 -5.23
CA TRP A 77 -9.73 -6.85 -5.11
C TRP A 77 -10.04 -5.54 -5.87
N ILE A 78 -9.15 -4.55 -5.80
CA ILE A 78 -9.26 -3.30 -6.57
C ILE A 78 -9.22 -3.61 -8.06
N SER A 79 -8.27 -4.43 -8.51
CA SER A 79 -8.16 -4.80 -9.92
C SER A 79 -9.42 -5.48 -10.45
N ASN A 80 -10.02 -6.39 -9.67
CA ASN A 80 -11.27 -7.04 -10.03
C ASN A 80 -12.48 -6.07 -10.00
N SER A 81 -12.50 -5.13 -9.06
CA SER A 81 -13.55 -4.11 -8.96
C SER A 81 -13.45 -3.06 -10.09
N CYS A 82 -12.24 -2.77 -10.55
CA CYS A 82 -11.98 -1.97 -11.74
C CYS A 82 -12.57 -2.64 -12.99
N LYS A 83 -12.31 -3.94 -13.20
CA LYS A 83 -12.89 -4.72 -14.32
C LYS A 83 -14.41 -4.74 -14.32
N LYS A 84 -15.05 -4.66 -13.14
CA LYS A 84 -16.51 -4.65 -12.99
C LYS A 84 -17.14 -3.26 -13.04
N ASN A 85 -16.39 -2.21 -13.38
CA ASN A 85 -16.87 -0.82 -13.39
C ASN A 85 -17.44 -0.27 -12.05
N ILE A 86 -17.15 -0.91 -10.92
CA ILE A 86 -17.58 -0.47 -9.58
C ILE A 86 -16.70 0.66 -9.04
N ALA A 87 -17.17 1.91 -8.98
CA ALA A 87 -16.42 3.03 -8.40
C ALA A 87 -15.94 2.75 -6.96
N LEU A 88 -14.63 2.93 -6.71
CA LEU A 88 -14.02 2.67 -5.41
C LEU A 88 -13.50 3.96 -4.80
N ASN A 89 -14.02 4.32 -3.64
CA ASN A 89 -13.56 5.44 -2.83
C ASN A 89 -12.42 4.97 -1.89
N SER A 90 -11.48 5.86 -1.59
CA SER A 90 -10.44 5.68 -0.57
C SER A 90 -11.00 5.16 0.77
N LEU A 91 -12.17 5.62 1.22
CA LEU A 91 -12.81 5.12 2.44
C LEU A 91 -13.14 3.63 2.35
N VAL A 92 -13.78 3.21 1.25
CA VAL A 92 -14.17 1.81 1.01
C VAL A 92 -12.94 0.91 0.96
N ILE A 93 -11.85 1.38 0.34
CA ILE A 93 -10.60 0.61 0.27
C ILE A 93 -9.98 0.44 1.67
N ARG A 94 -9.97 1.50 2.49
CA ARG A 94 -9.45 1.44 3.86
C ARG A 94 -10.30 0.55 4.78
N GLU A 95 -11.62 0.62 4.65
CA GLU A 95 -12.57 -0.27 5.33
C GLU A 95 -12.27 -1.74 4.97
N LYS A 96 -12.09 -2.02 3.68
CA LYS A 96 -11.76 -3.36 3.19
C LYS A 96 -10.42 -3.85 3.70
N ALA A 97 -9.43 -2.94 3.83
CA ALA A 97 -8.13 -3.25 4.39
C ALA A 97 -8.22 -3.73 5.84
N LYS A 98 -8.99 -3.00 6.66
CA LYS A 98 -9.25 -3.36 8.05
C LYS A 98 -9.90 -4.73 8.17
N GLN A 99 -10.94 -4.99 7.37
CA GLN A 99 -11.63 -6.29 7.36
C GLN A 99 -10.69 -7.46 7.01
N LEU A 100 -9.91 -7.32 5.93
CA LEU A 100 -8.99 -8.37 5.48
C LEU A 100 -7.89 -8.64 6.52
N TYR A 101 -7.36 -7.59 7.15
CA TYR A 101 -6.38 -7.74 8.22
C TYR A 101 -6.95 -8.48 9.44
N GLN A 102 -8.17 -8.14 9.86
CA GLN A 102 -8.86 -8.83 10.95
C GLN A 102 -9.10 -10.31 10.62
N CYS A 103 -9.54 -10.62 9.40
CA CYS A 103 -9.70 -12.01 8.94
C CYS A 103 -8.38 -12.79 9.01
N PHE A 104 -7.29 -12.23 8.47
CA PHE A 104 -6.00 -12.93 8.50
C PHE A 104 -5.40 -13.07 9.91
N MET A 105 -5.77 -12.19 10.84
CA MET A 105 -5.39 -12.30 12.24
C MET A 105 -6.20 -13.38 12.98
N ALA A 106 -7.48 -13.57 12.63
CA ALA A 106 -8.31 -14.64 13.20
C ALA A 106 -7.78 -16.04 12.82
N ASP A 107 -7.17 -16.17 11.64
CA ASP A 107 -6.57 -17.42 11.16
C ASP A 107 -5.12 -17.65 11.68
N GLY A 108 -4.55 -16.71 12.45
CA GLY A 108 -3.16 -16.72 12.90
C GLY A 108 -2.97 -16.83 14.44
N PRO A 109 -1.72 -16.91 14.94
CA PRO A 109 -1.45 -16.90 16.38
C PRO A 109 -2.00 -15.63 17.05
N GLN A 110 -2.56 -15.79 18.25
CA GLN A 110 -3.34 -14.79 19.01
C GLN A 110 -2.82 -13.34 18.91
N PRO A 111 -3.72 -12.35 18.73
CA PRO A 111 -3.32 -10.96 18.52
C PRO A 111 -2.74 -10.35 19.80
N GLY A 112 -1.46 -10.01 19.76
CA GLY A 112 -0.83 -9.16 20.77
C GLY A 112 -1.29 -7.68 20.65
N PRO A 113 -0.98 -6.84 21.64
CA PRO A 113 -1.40 -5.43 21.70
C PRO A 113 -0.97 -4.56 20.49
N SER A 114 0.02 -5.02 19.70
CA SER A 114 0.40 -4.39 18.42
C SER A 114 -0.69 -4.41 17.33
N SER A 115 -1.74 -5.22 17.47
CA SER A 115 -2.78 -5.34 16.44
C SER A 115 -3.64 -4.08 16.31
N ALA A 116 -4.02 -3.46 17.43
CA ALA A 116 -4.87 -2.26 17.44
C ALA A 116 -4.16 -1.04 16.84
N THR A 117 -2.90 -0.81 17.22
CA THR A 117 -2.05 0.25 16.65
C THR A 117 -1.86 0.06 15.14
N PHE A 118 -1.81 -1.18 14.67
CA PHE A 118 -1.64 -1.45 13.26
C PHE A 118 -2.93 -1.24 12.44
N ILE A 119 -4.08 -1.61 12.99
CA ILE A 119 -5.38 -1.29 12.38
C ILE A 119 -5.53 0.22 12.22
N ASP A 120 -5.19 1.00 13.24
CA ASP A 120 -5.23 2.46 13.18
C ASP A 120 -4.30 3.02 12.09
N PHE A 121 -3.09 2.46 11.98
CA PHE A 121 -2.17 2.79 10.90
C PHE A 121 -2.74 2.47 9.51
N MET A 122 -3.40 1.32 9.31
CA MET A 122 -4.01 0.95 8.02
C MET A 122 -5.20 1.84 7.63
N VAL A 123 -5.94 2.36 8.61
CA VAL A 123 -7.07 3.27 8.36
C VAL A 123 -6.57 4.71 8.11
N SER A 124 -5.29 4.98 8.40
CA SER A 124 -4.69 6.29 8.15
C SER A 124 -4.63 6.64 6.66
N LYS A 125 -4.77 7.94 6.36
CA LYS A 125 -4.60 8.48 5.00
C LYS A 125 -3.18 8.25 4.47
N GLY A 126 -2.18 8.41 5.33
CA GLY A 126 -0.76 8.25 4.97
C GLY A 126 -0.39 6.81 4.59
N TRP A 127 -1.05 5.79 5.17
CA TRP A 127 -0.89 4.42 4.70
C TRP A 127 -1.45 4.25 3.28
N PHE A 128 -2.66 4.76 3.03
CA PHE A 128 -3.33 4.63 1.73
C PHE A 128 -2.52 5.30 0.61
N GLU A 129 -1.97 6.50 0.84
CA GLU A 129 -1.12 7.18 -0.13
C GLU A 129 0.13 6.36 -0.48
N LYS A 130 0.80 5.80 0.54
CA LYS A 130 1.96 4.93 0.32
C LYS A 130 1.57 3.62 -0.38
N PHE A 131 0.40 3.06 -0.08
CA PHE A 131 -0.15 1.88 -0.76
C PHE A 131 -0.41 2.18 -2.25
N GLN A 132 -1.05 3.32 -2.57
CA GLN A 132 -1.26 3.74 -3.94
C GLN A 132 0.05 3.90 -4.72
N MET A 133 1.11 4.39 -4.07
CA MET A 133 2.43 4.52 -4.69
C MET A 133 3.08 3.15 -4.93
N ARG A 134 2.96 2.21 -3.98
CA ARG A 134 3.51 0.84 -4.10
C ARG A 134 2.89 0.04 -5.24
N TYR A 135 1.60 0.22 -5.48
CA TYR A 135 0.83 -0.56 -6.46
C TYR A 135 0.49 0.24 -7.74
N HIS A 136 1.07 1.42 -7.91
CA HIS A 136 0.84 2.31 -9.07
C HIS A 136 -0.65 2.61 -9.34
N LEU A 137 -1.47 2.71 -8.29
CA LEU A 137 -2.93 2.84 -8.40
C LEU A 137 -3.43 4.28 -8.57
N LYS A 138 -2.54 5.29 -8.52
CA LYS A 138 -2.94 6.71 -8.53
C LYS A 138 -3.68 7.12 -9.81
N SER A 139 -3.27 6.65 -10.97
CA SER A 139 -3.93 7.00 -12.24
C SER A 139 -5.30 6.32 -12.42
N VAL A 140 -5.44 5.10 -11.89
CA VAL A 140 -6.64 4.24 -12.04
C VAL A 140 -7.81 4.73 -11.18
N ILE A 141 -7.53 5.23 -9.97
CA ILE A 141 -8.57 5.74 -9.07
C ILE A 141 -9.01 7.16 -9.50
N LEU A 142 -8.07 8.01 -9.95
CA LEU A 142 -8.34 9.40 -10.33
C LEU A 142 -9.25 9.53 -11.56
N HIS A 143 -9.09 8.67 -12.58
CA HIS A 143 -9.94 8.69 -13.78
C HIS A 143 -11.41 8.36 -13.49
N ARG A 144 -11.68 7.67 -12.38
CA ARG A 144 -13.01 7.14 -12.08
C ARG A 144 -13.87 8.09 -11.26
N GLU A 145 -13.25 8.86 -10.37
CA GLU A 145 -13.94 9.95 -9.67
C GLU A 145 -14.42 11.02 -10.65
N ALA A 146 -13.62 11.32 -11.69
CA ALA A 146 -14.01 12.23 -12.77
C ALA A 146 -15.15 11.69 -13.65
N ALA A 147 -15.19 10.38 -13.91
CA ALA A 147 -16.21 9.75 -14.76
C ALA A 147 -17.58 9.54 -14.08
N SER A 148 -17.68 9.75 -12.76
CA SER A 148 -18.93 9.59 -12.00
C SER A 148 -19.68 10.90 -11.77
N ALA A 149 -19.13 12.04 -12.17
CA ALA A 149 -19.82 13.31 -12.08
C ALA A 149 -20.87 13.41 -13.18
N ASP A 150 -22.14 13.36 -12.80
CA ASP A 150 -23.26 13.58 -13.71
C ASP A 150 -23.33 15.08 -14.03
N GLN A 151 -22.50 15.50 -14.99
CA GLN A 151 -22.41 16.89 -15.44
C GLN A 151 -23.78 17.53 -15.71
N PRO A 152 -24.75 16.87 -16.38
CA PRO A 152 -26.06 17.48 -16.60
C PRO A 152 -26.85 17.72 -15.31
N ALA A 153 -26.76 16.82 -14.31
CA ALA A 153 -27.42 17.02 -13.01
C ALA A 153 -26.78 18.15 -12.20
N ALA A 154 -25.44 18.29 -12.28
CA ALA A 154 -24.72 19.39 -11.65
C ALA A 154 -25.05 20.74 -12.32
N GLU A 155 -25.13 20.77 -13.65
CA GLU A 155 -25.53 21.95 -14.41
C GLU A 155 -26.98 22.36 -14.12
N ASP A 156 -27.90 21.39 -14.02
CA ASP A 156 -29.29 21.64 -13.64
C ASP A 156 -29.39 22.25 -12.23
N TYR A 157 -28.64 21.70 -11.26
CA TYR A 157 -28.62 22.24 -9.90
C TYR A 157 -28.13 23.70 -9.86
N VAL A 158 -27.04 24.01 -10.59
CA VAL A 158 -26.50 25.38 -10.66
C VAL A 158 -27.47 26.33 -11.35
N ASN A 159 -28.05 25.91 -12.47
CA ASN A 159 -28.90 26.79 -13.27
C ASN A 159 -30.29 27.00 -12.66
N ASN A 160 -30.86 25.97 -12.02
CA ASN A 160 -32.24 26.01 -11.56
C ASN A 160 -32.39 26.13 -10.04
N THR A 161 -31.60 25.39 -9.25
CA THR A 161 -31.76 25.36 -7.79
C THR A 161 -30.98 26.47 -7.12
N PHE A 162 -29.71 26.64 -7.49
CA PHE A 162 -28.84 27.67 -6.92
C PHE A 162 -29.34 29.09 -7.25
N GLN A 163 -29.80 29.32 -8.48
CA GLN A 163 -30.40 30.62 -8.87
C GLN A 163 -31.69 30.95 -8.11
N LYS A 164 -32.50 29.96 -7.74
CA LYS A 164 -33.70 30.17 -6.91
C LYS A 164 -33.33 30.56 -5.48
N ILE A 165 -32.24 30.01 -4.94
CA ILE A 165 -31.72 30.36 -3.62
C ILE A 165 -31.20 31.80 -3.62
N LEU A 166 -30.41 32.18 -4.62
CA LEU A 166 -29.92 33.56 -4.77
C LEU A 166 -31.05 34.58 -4.88
N ARG A 167 -32.07 34.29 -5.71
CA ARG A 167 -33.27 35.16 -5.82
C ARG A 167 -34.00 35.31 -4.48
N ARG A 168 -34.16 34.21 -3.72
CA ARG A 168 -34.78 34.27 -2.39
C ARG A 168 -33.95 35.09 -1.39
N ALA A 169 -32.62 34.95 -1.41
CA ALA A 169 -31.73 35.73 -0.57
C ALA A 169 -31.79 37.23 -0.88
N SER A 170 -31.84 37.63 -2.16
CA SER A 170 -32.00 39.04 -2.57
C SER A 170 -33.37 39.63 -2.21
N ILE A 171 -34.43 38.82 -2.18
CA ILE A 171 -35.77 39.28 -1.74
C ILE A 171 -35.80 39.56 -0.23
N ILE A 172 -35.01 38.81 0.56
CA ILE A 172 -34.94 38.99 2.02
C ILE A 172 -34.16 40.26 2.39
N GLN A 173 -33.11 40.63 1.64
CA GLN A 173 -32.39 41.89 1.86
C GLN A 173 -33.20 43.15 1.51
N ASN A 174 -34.17 43.07 0.60
CA ASN A 174 -35.03 44.20 0.22
C ASN A 174 -36.31 44.32 1.07
N ARG A 175 -36.43 43.52 2.14
CA ARG A 175 -37.62 43.47 3.00
C ARG A 175 -37.29 43.62 4.50
N CYS A 176 -36.09 44.06 4.84
CA CYS A 176 -35.78 44.61 6.16
C CYS A 176 -35.88 46.14 6.07
N PRO A 177 -36.72 46.81 6.90
CA PRO A 177 -36.78 48.26 6.98
C PRO A 177 -35.51 48.89 7.58
#